data_AF-A0A969EQN4-F1
#
_entry.id   AF-A0A969EQN4-F1
#
_cell.length_a   1.000
_cell.length_b   1.000
_cell.length_c   1.000
_cell.angle_alpha   90.00
_cell.angle_beta   90.00
_cell.angle_gamma   90.00
#
_symmetry.space_group_name_H-M   'P 1'
#
loop_
_entity.id
_entity.type
_entity.pdbx_description
1 polymer ?
#
loop_
_entity_poly.entity_id
_entity_poly.type
_entity_poly.pdbx_seq_one_letter_code
_entity_poly.pdbx_strand_id
1 'polypeptide(L)'
;MLFRKFDAGFDWLTKGYVAGSSFLVRRILLSLALFGGLLFLIWGLFQTVPGGFVPDEDQGYLIAVAVLPDGASQDRTVGVVDQANQIFRQNPAVKDIVSLVGFSLLDGQVKPNYATFFLTLKPWDERTEPDQHAFVVQQTIQGQVFQQINEAQVVVFNPPPIPGMSSTGGFEFWIQDRGGAGPKALEEAVQEFIAKAKEKPELGALTTTFRASSQQLFVDLDREKARSFNDADQ
;
A
#
# COMPACT_ATOMS: atom_id res chain seq x y z
N MET A 1 59.02 -5.92 -3.03
CA MET A 1 58.76 -6.70 -1.79
C MET A 1 57.29 -7.11 -1.66
N LEU A 2 56.33 -6.24 -2.00
CA LEU A 2 54.89 -6.54 -2.00
C LEU A 2 54.52 -7.74 -2.89
N PHE A 3 54.97 -7.75 -4.14
CA PHE A 3 54.72 -8.85 -5.09
C PHE A 3 55.24 -10.20 -4.60
N ARG A 4 56.47 -10.27 -4.09
CA ARG A 4 57.01 -11.53 -3.53
C ARG A 4 56.23 -12.08 -2.34
N LYS A 5 55.61 -11.22 -1.51
CA LYS A 5 54.75 -11.65 -0.40
C LYS A 5 53.39 -12.12 -0.91
N PHE A 6 52.84 -11.45 -1.93
CA PHE A 6 51.64 -11.88 -2.63
C PHE A 6 51.86 -13.23 -3.32
N ASP A 7 52.95 -13.39 -4.07
CA ASP A 7 53.30 -14.63 -4.78
C ASP A 7 53.46 -15.80 -3.80
N ALA A 8 54.13 -15.58 -2.66
CA ALA A 8 54.26 -16.59 -1.62
C ALA A 8 52.92 -16.96 -0.97
N GLY A 9 52.03 -15.98 -0.74
CA GLY A 9 50.69 -16.22 -0.22
C GLY A 9 49.79 -16.95 -1.23
N PHE A 10 49.90 -16.58 -2.51
CA PHE A 10 49.18 -17.20 -3.61
C PHE A 10 49.64 -18.65 -3.81
N ASP A 11 50.95 -18.92 -3.83
CA ASP A 11 51.50 -20.28 -3.91
C ASP A 11 51.02 -21.17 -2.75
N TRP A 12 50.91 -20.62 -1.54
CA TRP A 12 50.38 -21.34 -0.39
C TRP A 12 48.90 -21.67 -0.57
N LEU A 13 48.08 -20.71 -1.02
CA LEU A 13 46.67 -20.94 -1.35
C LEU A 13 46.51 -21.99 -2.45
N THR A 14 47.31 -21.93 -3.52
CA THR A 14 47.28 -22.88 -4.63
C THR A 14 47.61 -24.29 -4.14
N LYS A 15 48.65 -24.45 -3.32
CA LYS A 15 49.00 -25.76 -2.73
C LYS A 15 47.88 -26.31 -1.84
N GLY A 16 47.24 -25.45 -1.04
CA GLY A 16 46.08 -25.82 -0.24
C GLY A 16 44.89 -26.28 -1.08
N TYR A 17 44.56 -25.55 -2.14
CA TYR A 17 43.50 -25.89 -3.09
C TYR A 17 43.77 -27.24 -3.81
N VAL A 18 45.00 -27.45 -4.29
CA VAL A 18 45.39 -28.71 -4.96
C VAL A 18 45.31 -29.90 -3.99
N ALA A 19 45.77 -29.72 -2.75
CA ALA A 19 45.67 -30.77 -1.73
C ALA A 19 44.21 -31.09 -1.37
N GLY A 20 43.37 -30.07 -1.18
CA GLY A 20 41.95 -30.22 -0.85
C GLY A 20 41.16 -30.88 -1.98
N SER A 21 41.38 -30.45 -3.22
CA SER A 21 40.73 -31.07 -4.39
C SER A 21 41.17 -32.51 -4.60
N SER A 22 42.47 -32.82 -4.46
CA SER A 22 42.97 -34.19 -4.54
C SER A 22 42.37 -35.11 -3.46
N PHE A 23 42.21 -34.60 -2.23
CA PHE A 23 41.56 -35.31 -1.13
C PHE A 23 40.09 -35.65 -1.45
N LEU A 24 39.34 -34.68 -1.98
CA LEU A 24 37.92 -34.83 -2.32
C LEU A 24 37.71 -35.77 -3.51
N VAL A 25 38.55 -35.69 -4.54
CA VAL A 25 38.49 -36.59 -5.71
C VAL A 25 38.71 -38.04 -5.30
N ARG A 26 39.63 -38.30 -4.36
CA ARG A 26 39.88 -39.65 -3.83
C ARG A 26 38.77 -40.17 -2.93
N ARG A 27 37.88 -39.29 -2.42
CA ARG A 27 36.76 -39.62 -1.52
C ARG A 27 35.43 -39.21 -2.13
N ILE A 28 35.08 -39.82 -3.27
CA ILE A 28 33.91 -39.45 -4.06
C ILE A 28 32.59 -39.45 -3.26
N LEU A 29 32.40 -40.39 -2.33
CA LEU A 29 31.20 -40.44 -1.48
C LEU A 29 31.09 -39.24 -0.53
N LEU A 30 32.22 -38.77 0.02
CA LEU A 30 32.26 -37.56 0.84
C LEU A 30 31.92 -36.33 0.00
N SER A 31 32.46 -36.24 -1.22
CA SER A 31 32.18 -35.15 -2.16
C SER A 31 30.71 -35.12 -2.58
N LEU A 32 30.10 -36.27 -2.87
CA LEU A 32 28.67 -36.38 -3.17
C LEU A 32 27.80 -36.03 -1.97
N ALA A 33 28.18 -36.43 -0.76
CA ALA A 33 27.46 -36.08 0.46
C ALA A 33 27.51 -34.57 0.74
N LEU A 34 28.68 -33.93 0.58
CA LEU A 34 28.82 -32.48 0.71
C LEU A 34 28.00 -31.74 -0.36
N PHE A 35 28.02 -32.23 -1.60
CA PHE A 35 27.22 -31.66 -2.68
C PHE A 35 25.71 -31.79 -2.40
N GLY A 36 25.25 -32.97 -1.98
CA GLY A 36 23.85 -33.18 -1.59
C GLY A 36 23.44 -32.32 -0.40
N GLY A 37 24.32 -32.17 0.60
CA GLY A 37 24.11 -31.25 1.72
C GLY A 37 23.99 -29.79 1.28
N LEU A 38 24.83 -29.34 0.34
CA LEU A 38 24.73 -28.01 -0.24
C LEU A 38 23.41 -27.81 -0.99
N LEU A 39 22.98 -28.78 -1.80
CA LEU A 39 21.68 -28.74 -2.48
C LEU A 39 20.52 -28.69 -1.50
N PHE A 40 20.57 -29.45 -0.41
CA PHE A 40 19.56 -29.42 0.65
C PHE A 40 19.51 -28.05 1.35
N LEU A 41 20.67 -27.46 1.65
CA LEU A 41 20.76 -26.11 2.23
C LEU A 41 20.20 -25.05 1.29
N ILE A 42 20.54 -25.12 -0.01
CA ILE A 42 20.02 -24.23 -1.03
C ILE A 42 18.49 -24.37 -1.10
N TRP A 43 17.97 -25.59 -1.18
CA TRP A 43 16.53 -25.83 -1.20
C TRP A 43 15.84 -25.28 0.06
N GLY A 44 16.42 -25.51 1.24
CA GLY A 44 15.91 -24.93 2.49
C GLY A 44 15.90 -23.39 2.48
N LEU A 45 16.94 -22.76 1.94
CA LEU A 45 17.01 -21.30 1.80
C LEU A 45 15.93 -20.78 0.83
N PHE A 46 15.68 -21.48 -0.28
CA PHE A 46 14.61 -21.11 -1.21
C PHE A 46 13.21 -21.19 -0.57
N GLN A 47 13.00 -22.00 0.46
CA GLN A 47 11.73 -22.06 1.19
C GLN A 47 11.57 -20.93 2.22
N THR A 48 12.66 -20.29 2.65
CA THR A 48 12.62 -19.24 3.70
C THR A 48 12.66 -17.83 3.14
N VAL A 49 13.20 -17.63 1.93
CA VAL A 49 13.23 -16.31 1.29
C VAL A 49 11.80 -15.93 0.86
N PRO A 50 11.22 -14.84 1.43
CA PRO A 50 9.91 -14.37 1.01
C PRO A 50 9.93 -14.00 -0.47
N GLY A 51 8.93 -14.46 -1.22
CA GLY A 51 8.71 -13.97 -2.58
C GLY A 51 8.37 -12.48 -2.55
N GLY A 52 8.89 -11.73 -3.51
CA GLY A 52 8.56 -10.34 -3.75
C GLY A 52 8.73 -10.03 -5.23
N PHE A 53 7.97 -9.06 -5.74
CA PHE A 53 8.09 -8.66 -7.15
C PHE A 53 9.14 -7.59 -7.33
N VAL A 54 8.89 -6.41 -6.75
CA VAL A 54 9.79 -5.26 -6.75
C VAL A 54 9.75 -4.64 -5.35
N PRO A 55 10.90 -4.29 -4.74
CA PRO A 55 10.94 -3.65 -3.43
C PRO A 55 10.29 -2.27 -3.46
N ASP A 56 9.71 -1.86 -2.34
CA ASP A 56 9.23 -0.49 -2.18
C ASP A 56 10.42 0.47 -2.09
N GLU A 57 10.31 1.62 -2.77
CA GLU A 57 11.36 2.63 -2.86
C GLU A 57 10.79 4.02 -2.57
N ASP A 58 11.63 4.94 -2.09
CA ASP A 58 11.28 6.35 -1.92
C ASP A 58 11.09 6.99 -3.30
N GLN A 59 9.84 7.18 -3.72
CA GLN A 59 9.48 7.76 -5.01
C GLN A 59 9.58 9.30 -5.04
N GLY A 60 9.97 9.94 -3.94
CA GLY A 60 10.01 11.41 -3.82
C GLY A 60 8.64 12.06 -3.62
N TYR A 61 7.58 11.27 -3.42
CA TYR A 61 6.25 11.76 -3.05
C TYR A 61 5.46 10.72 -2.25
N LEU A 62 4.47 11.19 -1.51
CA LEU A 62 3.50 10.36 -0.79
C LEU A 62 2.10 10.67 -1.27
N ILE A 63 1.20 9.71 -1.06
CA ILE A 63 -0.23 9.89 -1.30
C ILE A 63 -0.95 9.76 0.03
N ALA A 64 -1.96 10.60 0.24
CA ALA A 64 -2.91 10.41 1.33
C ALA A 64 -4.35 10.42 0.81
N VAL A 65 -5.22 9.70 1.50
CA VAL A 65 -6.67 9.70 1.26
C VAL A 65 -7.39 9.97 2.57
N ALA A 66 -8.30 10.93 2.57
CA ALA A 66 -9.21 11.20 3.68
C ALA A 66 -10.62 10.69 3.33
N VAL A 67 -11.21 9.93 4.25
CA VAL A 67 -12.56 9.38 4.13
C VAL A 67 -13.39 9.84 5.33
N LEU A 68 -14.41 10.65 5.06
CA LEU A 68 -15.39 11.07 6.05
C LEU A 68 -16.59 10.10 6.08
N PRO A 69 -17.35 10.04 7.20
CA PRO A 69 -18.59 9.28 7.26
C PRO A 69 -19.57 9.61 6.14
N ASP A 70 -20.40 8.64 5.78
CA ASP A 70 -21.43 8.79 4.76
C ASP A 70 -22.39 9.95 5.11
N GLY A 71 -22.81 10.70 4.09
CA GLY A 71 -23.65 11.90 4.25
C GLY A 71 -22.88 13.17 4.64
N ALA A 72 -21.56 13.12 4.85
CA ALA A 72 -20.77 14.33 5.00
C ALA A 72 -20.80 15.19 3.72
N SER A 73 -21.03 16.49 3.88
CA SER A 73 -21.00 17.45 2.78
C SER A 73 -19.56 17.74 2.33
N GLN A 74 -19.42 18.26 1.12
CA GLN A 74 -18.12 18.69 0.61
C GLN A 74 -17.48 19.76 1.49
N ASP A 75 -18.26 20.66 2.09
CA ASP A 75 -17.75 21.68 3.01
C ASP A 75 -17.08 21.07 4.25
N ARG A 76 -17.63 19.97 4.80
CA ARG A 76 -16.99 19.24 5.91
C ARG A 76 -15.66 18.63 5.47
N THR A 77 -15.62 18.09 4.26
CA THR A 77 -14.39 17.54 3.67
C THR A 77 -13.35 18.62 3.45
N VAL A 78 -13.74 19.82 3.00
CA VAL A 78 -12.84 20.98 2.91
C VAL A 78 -12.22 21.30 4.27
N GLY A 79 -13.01 21.33 5.35
CA GLY A 79 -12.47 21.55 6.70
C GLY A 79 -11.41 20.52 7.12
N VAL A 80 -11.63 19.24 6.82
CA VAL A 80 -10.65 18.16 7.06
C VAL A 80 -9.40 18.35 6.19
N VAL A 81 -9.58 18.74 4.93
CA VAL A 81 -8.48 18.99 3.97
C VAL A 81 -7.59 20.12 4.47
N ASP A 82 -8.18 21.21 4.98
CA ASP A 82 -7.43 22.33 5.53
C ASP A 82 -6.62 21.92 6.76
N GLN A 83 -7.22 21.13 7.65
CA GLN A 83 -6.52 20.60 8.83
C GLN A 83 -5.39 19.64 8.45
N ALA A 84 -5.63 18.72 7.51
CA ALA A 84 -4.61 17.80 7.00
C ALA A 84 -3.45 18.55 6.35
N ASN A 85 -3.75 19.56 5.53
CA ASN A 85 -2.74 20.40 4.90
C ASN A 85 -1.86 21.13 5.92
N GLN A 86 -2.43 21.60 7.04
CA GLN A 86 -1.64 22.19 8.12
C GLN A 86 -0.69 21.18 8.75
N ILE A 87 -1.16 19.96 9.00
CA ILE A 87 -0.33 18.87 9.56
C ILE A 87 0.80 18.51 8.59
N PHE A 88 0.48 18.30 7.31
CA PHE A 88 1.46 17.93 6.30
C PHE A 88 2.59 18.96 6.16
N ARG A 89 2.27 20.26 6.25
CA ARG A 89 3.25 21.34 6.20
C ARG A 89 4.18 21.42 7.40
N GLN A 90 3.84 20.80 8.53
CA GLN A 90 4.71 20.77 9.72
C GLN A 90 5.94 19.88 9.49
N ASN A 91 5.88 18.93 8.55
CA ASN A 91 7.02 18.09 8.25
C ASN A 91 7.99 18.79 7.26
N PRO A 92 9.26 19.02 7.64
CA PRO A 92 10.20 19.78 6.83
C PRO A 92 10.62 19.07 5.52
N ALA A 93 10.36 17.76 5.38
CA ALA A 93 10.64 17.01 4.17
C ALA A 93 9.58 17.22 3.08
N VAL A 94 8.38 17.70 3.43
CA VAL A 94 7.31 18.00 2.48
C VAL A 94 7.61 19.32 1.78
N LYS A 95 7.56 19.30 0.44
CA LYS A 95 7.81 20.47 -0.40
C LYS A 95 6.50 21.11 -0.85
N ASP A 96 5.66 20.33 -1.51
CA ASP A 96 4.40 20.78 -2.12
C ASP A 96 3.27 19.82 -1.77
N ILE A 97 2.04 20.35 -1.70
CA ILE A 97 0.84 19.57 -1.43
C ILE A 97 -0.23 19.96 -2.43
N VAL A 98 -0.77 18.96 -3.12
CA VAL A 98 -1.94 19.11 -3.99
C VAL A 98 -3.08 18.32 -3.37
N SER A 99 -4.20 19.00 -3.09
CA SER A 99 -5.40 18.39 -2.50
C SER A 99 -6.53 18.38 -3.53
N LEU A 100 -7.14 17.21 -3.74
CA LEU A 100 -8.32 17.01 -4.57
C LEU A 100 -9.51 16.67 -3.68
N VAL A 101 -10.32 17.69 -3.40
CA VAL A 101 -11.56 17.51 -2.62
C VAL A 101 -12.63 16.90 -3.51
N GLY A 102 -13.29 15.86 -3.03
CA GLY A 102 -14.35 15.18 -3.75
C GLY A 102 -13.88 14.02 -4.60
N PHE A 103 -12.59 13.68 -4.62
CA PHE A 103 -12.04 12.59 -5.44
C PHE A 103 -11.42 11.49 -4.58
N SER A 104 -11.76 10.25 -4.89
CA SER A 104 -11.22 9.03 -4.27
C SER A 104 -10.25 8.33 -5.24
N LEU A 105 -8.96 8.31 -4.90
CA LEU A 105 -7.98 7.51 -5.64
C LEU A 105 -8.18 6.00 -5.46
N LEU A 106 -8.87 5.57 -4.40
CA LEU A 106 -9.03 4.16 -4.06
C LEU A 106 -9.90 3.41 -5.07
N ASP A 107 -10.93 4.07 -5.60
CA ASP A 107 -11.91 3.48 -6.52
C ASP A 107 -12.19 4.37 -7.75
N GLY A 108 -11.47 5.49 -7.90
CA GLY A 108 -11.57 6.41 -9.03
C GLY A 108 -12.89 7.21 -9.08
N GLN A 109 -13.64 7.26 -7.98
CA GLN A 109 -14.96 7.90 -7.95
C GLN A 109 -14.92 9.34 -7.40
N VAL A 110 -15.93 10.13 -7.82
CA VAL A 110 -16.19 11.46 -7.27
C VAL A 110 -17.22 11.36 -6.15
N LYS A 111 -16.83 11.68 -4.92
CA LYS A 111 -17.64 11.56 -3.70
C LYS A 111 -17.41 12.76 -2.78
N PRO A 112 -18.45 13.48 -2.32
CA PRO A 112 -18.29 14.70 -1.54
C PRO A 112 -17.60 14.48 -0.19
N ASN A 113 -17.64 13.26 0.37
CA ASN A 113 -17.03 12.87 1.64
C ASN A 113 -15.61 12.31 1.52
N TYR A 114 -14.97 12.42 0.35
CA TYR A 114 -13.61 11.93 0.10
C TYR A 114 -12.67 13.06 -0.31
N ALA A 115 -11.39 12.92 0.01
CA ALA A 115 -10.33 13.74 -0.56
C ALA A 115 -9.06 12.93 -0.80
N THR A 116 -8.32 13.28 -1.85
CA THR A 116 -7.00 12.70 -2.17
C THR A 116 -5.95 13.80 -2.09
N PHE A 117 -4.77 13.47 -1.56
CA PHE A 117 -3.65 14.39 -1.42
C PHE A 117 -2.41 13.80 -2.07
N PHE A 118 -1.69 14.61 -2.83
CA PHE A 118 -0.36 14.31 -3.33
C PHE A 118 0.63 15.20 -2.61
N LEU A 119 1.51 14.59 -1.82
CA LEU A 119 2.53 15.26 -1.03
C LEU A 119 3.87 15.06 -1.74
N THR A 120 4.32 16.05 -2.49
CA THR A 120 5.65 16.02 -3.10
C THR A 120 6.69 16.29 -2.02
N LEU A 121 7.67 15.40 -1.88
CA LEU A 121 8.78 15.58 -0.97
C LEU A 121 9.88 16.43 -1.62
N LYS A 122 10.77 16.97 -0.80
CA LYS A 122 11.98 17.63 -1.30
C LYS A 122 12.86 16.64 -2.09
N PRO A 123 13.72 17.14 -2.99
CA PRO A 123 14.74 16.33 -3.64
C PRO A 123 15.58 15.52 -2.63
N TRP A 124 16.03 14.32 -3.02
CA TRP A 124 16.77 13.41 -2.12
C TRP A 124 18.09 14.01 -1.60
N ASP A 125 18.74 14.87 -2.38
CA ASP A 125 19.95 15.60 -1.99
C ASP A 125 19.70 16.65 -0.90
N GLU A 126 18.45 17.08 -0.71
CA GLU A 126 18.01 17.93 0.40
C GLU A 126 17.44 17.11 1.59
N ARG A 127 17.38 15.77 1.47
CA ARG A 127 16.82 14.84 2.45
C ARG A 127 17.80 13.72 2.82
N THR A 128 18.95 14.10 3.38
CA THR A 128 20.06 13.16 3.67
C THR A 128 19.92 12.45 5.01
N GLU A 129 19.11 12.96 5.92
CA GLU A 129 18.96 12.37 7.25
C GLU A 129 18.01 11.16 7.21
N PRO A 130 18.23 10.12 8.03
CA PRO A 130 17.40 8.92 8.02
C PRO A 130 15.91 9.16 8.28
N ASP A 131 15.57 10.22 9.03
CA ASP A 131 14.20 10.60 9.36
C ASP A 131 13.46 11.34 8.23
N GLN A 132 14.18 11.72 7.17
CA GLN A 132 13.65 12.43 6.01
C GLN A 132 13.32 11.49 4.84
N HIS A 133 13.59 10.18 4.98
CA HIS A 133 13.15 9.18 4.02
C HIS A 133 11.63 9.08 3.96
N ALA A 134 11.07 8.86 2.76
CA ALA A 134 9.62 8.83 2.52
C ALA A 134 8.87 7.91 3.49
N PHE A 135 9.43 6.75 3.84
CA PHE A 135 8.84 5.81 4.79
C PHE A 135 8.72 6.39 6.20
N VAL A 136 9.74 7.11 6.69
CA VAL A 136 9.72 7.72 8.03
C VAL A 136 8.83 8.95 8.05
N VAL A 137 8.85 9.74 6.98
CA VAL A 137 7.95 10.88 6.76
C VAL A 137 6.50 10.40 6.74
N GLN A 138 6.21 9.32 6.03
CA GLN A 138 4.89 8.69 5.96
C GLN A 138 4.41 8.25 7.35
N GLN A 139 5.23 7.53 8.11
CA GLN A 139 4.88 7.10 9.47
C GLN A 139 4.63 8.29 10.41
N THR A 140 5.49 9.31 10.34
CA THR A 140 5.37 10.53 11.14
C THR A 140 4.06 11.25 10.86
N ILE A 141 3.78 11.52 9.58
CA ILE A 141 2.55 12.18 9.15
C ILE A 141 1.33 11.33 9.52
N GLN A 142 1.38 10.02 9.29
CA GLN A 142 0.29 9.10 9.63
C GLN A 142 -0.05 9.15 11.12
N GLY A 143 0.96 9.20 11.98
CA GLY A 143 0.77 9.35 13.43
C GLY A 143 0.13 10.69 13.81
N GLN A 144 0.55 11.78 13.17
CA GLN A 144 0.01 13.12 13.44
C GLN A 144 -1.45 13.26 12.99
N VAL A 145 -1.80 12.82 11.78
CA VAL A 145 -3.19 12.88 11.30
C VAL A 145 -4.11 12.00 12.13
N PHE A 146 -3.64 10.83 12.55
CA PHE A 146 -4.40 9.93 13.42
C PHE A 146 -4.73 10.55 14.78
N GLN A 147 -3.82 11.36 15.33
CA GLN A 147 -4.03 12.00 16.63
C GLN A 147 -4.88 13.28 16.53
N GLN A 148 -4.80 14.01 15.43
CA GLN A 148 -5.36 15.36 15.32
C GLN A 148 -6.69 15.42 14.55
N ILE A 149 -6.93 14.50 13.61
CA ILE A 149 -8.14 14.50 12.77
C ILE A 149 -9.08 13.40 13.26
N ASN A 150 -10.22 13.76 13.85
CA ASN A 150 -11.21 12.81 14.37
C ASN A 150 -12.39 12.63 13.42
N GLU A 151 -12.62 13.61 12.55
CA GLU A 151 -13.78 13.72 11.66
C GLU A 151 -13.67 12.83 10.42
N ALA A 152 -12.46 12.34 10.12
CA ALA A 152 -12.15 11.53 8.96
C ALA A 152 -11.08 10.48 9.27
N GLN A 153 -11.14 9.35 8.57
CA GLN A 153 -10.03 8.43 8.50
C GLN A 153 -9.06 8.89 7.42
N VAL A 154 -7.84 9.26 7.82
CA VAL A 154 -6.77 9.67 6.90
C VAL A 154 -5.71 8.57 6.83
N VAL A 155 -5.46 8.06 5.62
CA VAL A 155 -4.44 7.03 5.36
C VAL A 155 -3.38 7.59 4.44
N VAL A 156 -2.12 7.51 4.84
CA VAL A 156 -0.94 7.98 4.11
C VAL A 156 -0.08 6.78 3.73
N PHE A 157 0.29 6.69 2.45
CA PHE A 157 1.06 5.58 1.92
C PHE A 157 2.06 6.05 0.85
N ASN A 158 3.13 5.27 0.70
CA ASN A 158 4.07 5.39 -0.40
C ASN A 158 3.48 4.64 -1.60
N PRO A 159 3.39 5.26 -2.79
CA PRO A 159 2.88 4.59 -3.98
C PRO A 159 3.79 3.41 -4.39
N PRO A 160 3.25 2.38 -5.06
CA PRO A 160 4.05 1.26 -5.52
C PRO A 160 5.05 1.66 -6.62
N PRO A 161 6.17 0.94 -6.76
CA PRO A 161 7.24 1.27 -7.71
C PRO A 161 6.82 1.13 -9.18
N ILE A 162 5.79 0.33 -9.47
CA ILE A 162 5.23 0.16 -10.81
C ILE A 162 3.80 0.72 -10.84
N PRO A 163 3.58 1.87 -11.51
CA PRO A 163 2.25 2.42 -11.67
C PRO A 163 1.31 1.44 -12.38
N GLY A 164 0.06 1.36 -11.91
CA GLY A 164 -1.01 0.62 -12.59
C GLY A 164 -1.24 -0.82 -12.15
N MET A 165 -0.46 -1.37 -11.21
CA MET A 165 -0.76 -2.69 -10.61
C MET A 165 -1.73 -2.61 -9.42
N SER A 166 -1.63 -1.55 -8.62
CA SER A 166 -2.52 -1.22 -7.49
C SER A 166 -2.31 0.26 -7.12
N SER A 167 -3.31 0.92 -6.54
CA SER A 167 -3.18 2.31 -6.07
C SER A 167 -2.47 2.41 -4.71
N THR A 168 -2.55 1.38 -3.87
CA THR A 168 -2.05 1.40 -2.47
C THR A 168 -0.96 0.36 -2.18
N GLY A 169 -0.61 -0.49 -3.14
CA GLY A 169 0.28 -1.63 -2.92
C GLY A 169 -0.43 -2.82 -2.25
N GLY A 170 0.28 -3.94 -2.12
CA GLY A 170 -0.28 -5.19 -1.59
C GLY A 170 -1.05 -6.00 -2.65
N PHE A 171 -2.28 -6.43 -2.31
CA PHE A 171 -3.14 -7.19 -3.21
C PHE A 171 -4.56 -6.59 -3.26
N GLU A 172 -5.22 -6.75 -4.40
CA GLU A 172 -6.59 -6.30 -4.64
C GLU A 172 -7.40 -7.45 -5.27
N PHE A 173 -8.66 -7.58 -4.89
CA PHE A 173 -9.57 -8.57 -5.47
C PHE A 173 -11.01 -8.09 -5.36
N TRP A 174 -11.89 -8.68 -6.18
CA TRP A 174 -13.30 -8.32 -6.27
C TRP A 174 -14.18 -9.44 -5.74
N ILE A 175 -15.05 -9.12 -4.78
CA ILE A 175 -16.14 -10.02 -4.35
C ILE A 175 -17.35 -9.73 -5.21
N GLN A 176 -17.92 -10.76 -5.83
CA GLN A 176 -19.01 -10.63 -6.80
C GLN A 176 -20.26 -11.37 -6.34
N ASP A 177 -21.40 -10.69 -6.40
CA ASP A 177 -22.70 -11.33 -6.37
C ASP A 177 -23.04 -11.88 -7.75
N ARG A 178 -23.03 -13.21 -7.89
CA ARG A 178 -23.38 -13.92 -9.14
C ARG A 178 -24.82 -14.42 -9.15
N GLY A 179 -25.52 -14.35 -8.01
CA GLY A 179 -26.86 -14.89 -7.81
C GLY A 179 -27.97 -13.83 -7.84
N GLY A 180 -27.61 -12.55 -7.81
CA GLY A 180 -28.57 -11.44 -7.80
C GLY A 180 -29.23 -11.23 -6.44
N ALA A 181 -28.51 -11.52 -5.35
CA ALA A 181 -28.94 -11.25 -3.98
C ALA A 181 -29.07 -9.74 -3.69
N GLY A 182 -28.37 -8.91 -4.46
CA GLY A 182 -28.48 -7.45 -4.44
C GLY A 182 -27.43 -6.75 -3.56
N PRO A 183 -27.34 -5.41 -3.64
CA PRO A 183 -26.23 -4.66 -3.06
C PRO A 183 -26.06 -4.80 -1.55
N LYS A 184 -27.18 -4.85 -0.81
CA LYS A 184 -27.15 -4.97 0.66
C LYS A 184 -26.61 -6.34 1.10
N ALA A 185 -27.08 -7.42 0.47
CA ALA A 185 -26.60 -8.76 0.77
C ALA A 185 -25.10 -8.91 0.41
N LEU A 186 -24.65 -8.28 -0.68
CA LEU A 186 -23.24 -8.23 -1.04
C LEU A 186 -22.41 -7.47 0.01
N GLU A 187 -22.90 -6.33 0.53
CA GLU A 187 -22.22 -5.56 1.58
C GLU A 187 -22.06 -6.39 2.85
N GLU A 188 -23.13 -7.06 3.29
CA GLU A 188 -23.10 -7.96 4.46
C GLU A 188 -22.06 -9.09 4.28
N ALA A 189 -22.04 -9.74 3.11
CA ALA A 189 -21.06 -10.79 2.79
C ALA A 189 -19.61 -10.27 2.76
N VAL A 190 -19.38 -9.08 2.20
CA VAL A 190 -18.05 -8.44 2.17
C VAL A 190 -17.59 -8.10 3.59
N GLN A 191 -18.46 -7.54 4.42
CA GLN A 191 -18.12 -7.21 5.81
C GLN A 191 -17.80 -8.46 6.62
N GLU A 192 -18.58 -9.54 6.46
CA GLU A 192 -18.32 -10.82 7.11
C GLU A 192 -16.97 -11.41 6.67
N PHE A 193 -16.69 -11.38 5.36
CA PHE A 193 -15.41 -11.81 4.82
C PHE A 193 -14.24 -11.05 5.45
N ILE A 194 -14.31 -9.71 5.49
CA ILE A 194 -13.25 -8.88 6.07
C ILE A 194 -13.10 -9.14 7.56
N ALA A 195 -14.19 -9.31 8.31
CA ALA A 195 -14.15 -9.62 9.73
C ALA A 195 -13.39 -10.92 10.00
N LYS A 196 -13.71 -12.00 9.27
CA LYS A 196 -13.01 -13.30 9.37
C LYS A 196 -11.56 -13.22 8.90
N ALA A 197 -11.30 -12.44 7.86
CA ALA A 197 -9.94 -12.30 7.33
C ALA A 197 -9.02 -11.52 8.30
N LYS A 198 -9.55 -10.56 9.07
CA LYS A 198 -8.80 -9.85 10.11
C LYS A 198 -8.34 -10.74 11.28
N GLU A 199 -8.92 -11.93 11.45
CA GLU A 199 -8.45 -12.90 12.45
C GLU A 199 -7.17 -13.62 12.02
N LYS A 200 -6.76 -13.50 10.75
CA LYS A 200 -5.56 -14.12 10.21
C LYS A 200 -4.35 -13.21 10.42
N PRO A 201 -3.33 -13.63 11.19
CA PRO A 201 -2.15 -12.79 11.47
C PRO A 201 -1.31 -12.51 10.20
N GLU A 202 -1.47 -13.33 9.16
CA GLU A 202 -0.80 -13.12 7.86
C GLU A 202 -1.41 -11.95 7.06
N LEU A 203 -2.58 -11.44 7.44
CA LEU A 203 -3.30 -10.39 6.74
C LEU A 203 -3.30 -9.09 7.56
N GLY A 204 -2.76 -8.02 6.96
CA GLY A 204 -2.75 -6.69 7.55
C GLY A 204 -3.71 -5.72 6.84
N ALA A 205 -4.24 -4.75 7.59
CA ALA A 205 -4.88 -3.54 7.05
C ALA A 205 -5.98 -3.73 5.98
N LEU A 206 -6.78 -4.81 6.08
CA LEU A 206 -7.88 -5.08 5.15
C LEU A 206 -8.98 -4.00 5.20
N THR A 207 -9.33 -3.45 4.05
CA THR A 207 -10.34 -2.40 3.88
C THR A 207 -11.20 -2.63 2.63
N THR A 208 -12.35 -1.96 2.56
CA THR A 208 -13.23 -1.94 1.38
C THR A 208 -13.84 -0.56 1.18
N THR A 209 -13.90 -0.13 -0.08
CA THR A 209 -14.59 1.08 -0.54
C THR A 209 -16.07 0.85 -0.81
N PHE A 210 -16.54 -0.40 -0.84
CA PHE A 210 -17.93 -0.73 -1.12
C PHE A 210 -18.84 -0.32 0.04
N ARG A 211 -19.91 0.41 -0.28
CA ARG A 211 -20.98 0.81 0.63
C ARG A 211 -22.31 0.68 -0.09
N ALA A 212 -23.25 -0.07 0.47
CA ALA A 212 -24.61 -0.20 -0.07
C ALA A 212 -25.64 0.61 0.72
N SER A 213 -25.25 1.17 1.87
CA SER A 213 -26.11 1.84 2.84
C SER A 213 -26.10 3.38 2.77
N SER A 214 -25.48 3.98 1.76
CA SER A 214 -25.47 5.44 1.62
C SER A 214 -26.89 6.00 1.45
N GLN A 215 -27.20 7.06 2.21
CA GLN A 215 -28.53 7.65 2.24
C GLN A 215 -28.92 8.22 0.87
N GLN A 216 -30.09 7.81 0.37
CA GLN A 216 -30.64 8.29 -0.89
C GLN A 216 -31.96 9.03 -0.64
N LEU A 217 -32.19 10.10 -1.39
CA LEU A 217 -33.49 10.77 -1.44
C LEU A 217 -34.33 10.09 -2.53
N PHE A 218 -35.40 9.40 -2.13
CA PHE A 218 -36.41 8.92 -3.06
C PHE A 218 -37.52 9.96 -3.17
N VAL A 219 -37.71 10.50 -4.37
CA VAL A 219 -38.82 11.42 -4.67
C VAL A 219 -39.94 10.59 -5.31
N ASP A 220 -40.97 10.29 -4.53
CA ASP A 220 -42.19 9.69 -5.04
C ASP A 220 -43.06 10.80 -5.66
N LEU A 221 -43.14 10.80 -6.98
CA LEU A 221 -43.89 11.80 -7.73
C LEU A 221 -45.25 11.24 -8.11
N ASP A 222 -46.31 11.81 -7.51
CA ASP A 222 -47.68 11.51 -7.88
C ASP A 222 -47.96 12.02 -9.30
N ARG A 223 -47.78 11.12 -10.28
CA ARG A 223 -47.92 11.43 -11.70
C ARG A 223 -49.38 11.73 -12.08
N GLU A 224 -50.35 11.14 -11.39
CA GLU A 224 -51.77 11.38 -11.65
C GLU A 224 -52.16 12.79 -11.23
N LYS A 225 -51.72 13.22 -10.05
CA LYS A 225 -51.91 14.59 -9.56
C LYS A 225 -51.12 15.61 -10.38
N ALA A 226 -49.90 15.28 -10.80
CA ALA A 226 -49.12 16.16 -11.68
C ALA A 226 -49.80 16.38 -13.05
N ARG A 227 -50.45 15.35 -13.60
CA ARG A 227 -51.22 15.45 -14.85
C ARG A 227 -52.48 16.29 -14.70
N SER A 228 -53.24 16.11 -13.62
CA SER A 228 -54.49 16.87 -13.43
C SER A 228 -54.27 18.38 -13.25
N PHE A 229 -53.12 18.80 -12.73
CA PHE A 229 -52.73 20.23 -12.73
C PHE A 229 -52.25 20.72 -14.09
N ASN A 230 -51.62 19.86 -14.91
CA ASN A 230 -51.11 20.25 -16.23
C ASN A 230 -52.21 20.30 -17.32
N ASP A 231 -53.26 19.49 -17.18
CA ASP A 231 -54.45 19.54 -18.05
C ASP A 231 -55.46 20.61 -17.60
N ALA A 232 -55.32 21.18 -16.40
CA ALA A 232 -56.17 22.27 -15.91
C ALA A 232 -55.76 23.67 -16.44
N ASP A 233 -54.58 23.78 -17.07
CA ASP A 233 -54.04 25.01 -17.67
C ASP A 233 -54.20 25.06 -19.21
N GLN A 234 -54.94 24.12 -19.83
CA GLN A 234 -55.38 24.17 -21.24
C GLN A 234 -56.88 24.41 -21.35
#